data_AF-A0A2A2I9K5-F1
#
_entry.id   AF-A0A2A2I9K5-F1
#
_cell.length_a   1.000
_cell.length_b   1.000
_cell.length_c   1.000
_cell.angle_alpha   90.00
_cell.angle_beta   90.00
_cell.angle_gamma   90.00
#
_symmetry.space_group_name_H-M   'P 1'
#
loop_
_entity.id
_entity.type
_entity.pdbx_description
1 polymer ?
#
loop_
_entity_poly.entity_id
_entity_poly.type
_entity_poly.pdbx_seq_one_letter_code
_entity_poly.pdbx_strand_id
1 'polypeptide(L)'
;MKYIILILVIASYLLAFSINLMPALKYPDSHMNILNSLVTILFMGLLLMYTKKGSRILKIFSMLGVISGVIVFVITTFEHAMIGNGILDVIASIQYPFYLIFITPLFGGNILFDLSYGSYSLLMSLFYGGVFGLTAYFRKN
;
A
#
# COMPACT_ATOMS: atom_id res chain seq x y z
N MET A 1 -12.75 18.69 -14.87
CA MET A 1 -12.46 18.46 -13.44
C MET A 1 -12.50 16.98 -13.02
N LYS A 2 -13.56 16.20 -13.32
CA LYS A 2 -13.71 14.79 -12.87
C LYS A 2 -12.53 13.85 -13.20
N TYR A 3 -11.85 14.04 -14.33
CA TYR A 3 -10.73 13.21 -14.77
C TYR A 3 -9.37 13.71 -14.30
N ILE A 4 -9.24 15.01 -13.99
CA ILE A 4 -7.97 15.62 -13.56
C ILE A 4 -7.51 14.98 -12.26
N ILE A 5 -8.41 14.84 -11.27
CA ILE A 5 -8.06 14.21 -9.99
C ILE A 5 -7.67 12.74 -10.17
N LEU A 6 -8.36 12.01 -11.07
CA LEU A 6 -7.99 10.62 -11.36
C LEU A 6 -6.59 10.54 -12.00
N ILE A 7 -6.29 11.40 -12.97
CA ILE A 7 -4.96 11.49 -13.57
C ILE A 7 -3.91 11.81 -12.51
N LEU A 8 -4.19 12.75 -11.60
CA LEU A 8 -3.29 13.08 -10.49
C LEU A 8 -3.08 11.90 -9.54
N VAL A 9 -4.11 11.11 -9.21
CA VAL A 9 -3.97 9.89 -8.39
C VAL A 9 -3.12 8.85 -9.09
N ILE A 10 -3.31 8.63 -10.39
CA ILE A 10 -2.51 7.66 -11.16
C ILE A 10 -1.05 8.14 -11.25
N ALA A 11 -0.84 9.42 -11.55
CA ALA A 11 0.49 10.00 -11.64
C ALA A 11 1.23 9.95 -10.30
N SER A 12 0.56 10.29 -9.18
CA SER A 12 1.15 10.24 -7.85
C SER A 12 1.40 8.81 -7.39
N TYR A 13 0.54 7.85 -7.74
CA TYR A 13 0.79 6.43 -7.52
C TYR A 13 2.06 5.96 -8.23
N LEU A 14 2.20 6.24 -9.53
CA LEU A 14 3.37 5.82 -10.31
C LEU A 14 4.65 6.48 -9.79
N LEU A 15 4.58 7.75 -9.44
CA LEU A 15 5.69 8.49 -8.85
C LEU A 15 6.12 7.89 -7.50
N ALA A 16 5.16 7.67 -6.60
CA ALA A 16 5.42 7.11 -5.27
C ALA A 16 5.94 5.67 -5.36
N PHE A 17 5.36 4.84 -6.24
CA PHE A 17 5.88 3.50 -6.53
C PHE A 17 7.35 3.57 -6.97
N SER A 18 7.67 4.42 -7.94
CA SER A 18 9.03 4.51 -8.51
C SER A 18 10.06 4.94 -7.48
N ILE A 19 9.75 5.95 -6.66
CA ILE A 19 10.67 6.49 -5.65
C ILE A 19 10.82 5.55 -4.44
N ASN A 20 9.74 4.87 -4.05
CA ASN A 20 9.74 3.98 -2.90
C ASN A 20 10.16 2.54 -3.24
N LEU A 21 10.28 2.16 -4.52
CA LEU A 21 10.60 0.79 -4.92
C LEU A 21 11.90 0.29 -4.31
N MET A 22 12.98 1.07 -4.47
CA MET A 22 14.29 0.64 -4.00
C MET A 22 14.36 0.54 -2.46
N PRO A 23 13.89 1.54 -1.69
CA PRO A 23 13.83 1.40 -0.24
C PRO A 23 12.91 0.27 0.23
N ALA A 24 11.75 0.06 -0.41
CA ALA A 24 10.81 -0.97 -0.02
C ALA A 24 11.33 -2.40 -0.24
N LEU A 25 12.17 -2.62 -1.25
CA LEU A 25 12.78 -3.93 -1.54
C LEU A 25 13.98 -4.25 -0.64
N LYS A 26 14.68 -3.21 -0.19
CA LYS A 26 15.92 -3.34 0.56
C LYS A 26 15.77 -2.96 2.03
N TYR A 27 14.55 -2.74 2.53
CA TYR A 27 14.35 -2.39 3.93
C TYR A 27 14.71 -3.59 4.83
N PRO A 28 15.45 -3.40 5.93
CA PRO A 28 15.87 -2.12 6.53
C PRO A 28 17.20 -1.54 6.02
N ASP A 29 17.90 -2.24 5.13
CA ASP A 29 19.24 -1.90 4.65
C ASP A 29 19.31 -0.63 3.78
N SER A 30 18.18 -0.08 3.33
CA SER A 30 18.12 1.12 2.49
C SER A 30 17.59 2.33 3.25
N HIS A 31 18.29 3.45 3.11
CA HIS A 31 17.89 4.72 3.69
C HIS A 31 16.71 5.34 2.94
N MET A 32 15.59 5.52 3.64
CA MET A 32 14.48 6.37 3.20
C MET A 32 14.77 7.83 3.58
N ASN A 33 14.41 8.77 2.70
CA ASN A 33 14.61 10.20 2.95
C ASN A 33 13.28 10.98 2.87
N ILE A 34 13.36 12.30 3.11
CA ILE A 34 12.17 13.16 3.11
C ILE A 34 11.35 13.08 1.81
N LEU A 35 12.00 12.85 0.66
CA LEU A 35 11.31 12.73 -0.63
C LEU A 35 10.38 11.52 -0.68
N ASN A 36 10.81 10.37 -0.13
CA ASN A 36 9.98 9.16 -0.03
C ASN A 36 8.68 9.45 0.75
N SER A 37 8.79 10.14 1.87
CA SER A 37 7.64 10.55 2.69
C SER A 37 6.74 11.54 1.94
N LEU A 38 7.31 12.55 1.29
CA LEU A 38 6.55 13.56 0.53
C LEU A 38 5.71 12.93 -0.59
N VAL A 39 6.28 12.03 -1.39
CA VAL A 39 5.52 11.39 -2.48
C VAL A 39 4.46 10.42 -1.97
N THR A 40 4.74 9.77 -0.83
CA THR A 40 3.76 8.93 -0.13
C THR A 40 2.57 9.76 0.36
N ILE A 41 2.83 10.87 1.07
CA ILE A 41 1.80 11.78 1.58
C ILE A 41 1.00 12.38 0.44
N LEU A 42 1.64 12.77 -0.66
CA LEU A 42 0.97 13.27 -1.86
C LEU A 42 0.01 12.23 -2.44
N PHE A 43 0.45 10.97 -2.59
CA PHE A 43 -0.40 9.90 -3.08
C PHE A 43 -1.57 9.63 -2.12
N MET A 44 -1.31 9.49 -0.82
CA MET A 44 -2.33 9.28 0.20
C MET A 44 -3.38 10.40 0.21
N GLY A 45 -2.94 11.65 0.17
CA GLY A 45 -3.81 12.83 0.16
C GLY A 45 -4.71 12.86 -1.07
N LEU A 46 -4.14 12.63 -2.26
CA LEU A 46 -4.91 12.57 -3.51
C LEU A 46 -5.89 11.40 -3.52
N LEU A 47 -5.50 10.24 -3.01
CA LEU A 47 -6.37 9.08 -2.89
C LEU A 47 -7.57 9.37 -1.96
N LEU A 48 -7.33 10.00 -0.81
CA LEU A 48 -8.36 10.44 0.12
C LEU A 48 -9.29 11.48 -0.53
N MET A 49 -8.76 12.48 -1.23
CA MET A 49 -9.57 13.46 -1.97
C MET A 49 -10.45 12.79 -3.03
N TYR A 50 -9.93 11.75 -3.69
CA TYR A 50 -10.66 11.01 -4.71
C TYR A 50 -11.79 10.14 -4.14
N THR A 51 -11.83 9.85 -2.83
CA THR A 51 -12.93 9.09 -2.20
C THR A 51 -14.30 9.77 -2.39
N LYS A 52 -14.34 11.10 -2.48
CA LYS A 52 -15.57 11.90 -2.72
C LYS A 52 -16.30 11.52 -4.01
N LYS A 53 -15.63 10.83 -4.94
CA LYS A 53 -16.24 10.32 -6.16
C LYS A 53 -17.16 9.12 -5.95
N GLY A 54 -17.03 8.39 -4.85
CA GLY A 54 -17.80 7.16 -4.60
C GLY A 54 -17.59 6.07 -5.68
N SER A 55 -16.45 6.06 -6.37
CA SER A 55 -16.22 5.19 -7.52
C SER A 55 -16.19 3.71 -7.13
N ARG A 56 -16.89 2.85 -7.91
CA ARG A 56 -16.84 1.38 -7.74
C ARG A 56 -15.41 0.85 -7.91
N ILE A 57 -14.64 1.43 -8.83
CA ILE A 57 -13.25 1.04 -9.09
C ILE A 57 -12.38 1.34 -7.86
N LEU A 58 -12.52 2.53 -7.27
CA LEU A 58 -11.79 2.91 -6.05
C LEU A 58 -12.16 1.99 -4.87
N LYS A 59 -13.43 1.61 -4.76
CA LYS A 59 -13.89 0.65 -3.75
C LYS A 59 -13.23 -0.72 -3.92
N ILE A 60 -13.13 -1.23 -5.15
CA ILE A 60 -12.44 -2.50 -5.42
C ILE A 60 -10.95 -2.36 -5.14
N PHE A 61 -10.31 -1.28 -5.62
CA PHE A 61 -8.90 -1.00 -5.39
C PHE A 61 -8.55 -0.95 -3.90
N SER A 62 -9.33 -0.20 -3.10
CA SER A 62 -9.11 -0.12 -1.64
C SER A 62 -9.37 -1.46 -0.94
N MET A 63 -10.39 -2.21 -1.34
CA MET A 63 -10.62 -3.56 -0.81
C MET A 63 -9.43 -4.50 -1.09
N LEU A 64 -8.88 -4.46 -2.31
CA LEU A 64 -7.68 -5.23 -2.66
C LEU A 64 -6.48 -4.76 -1.83
N GLY A 65 -6.33 -3.46 -1.57
CA GLY A 65 -5.28 -2.93 -0.69
C GLY A 65 -5.39 -3.43 0.75
N VAL A 66 -6.61 -3.51 1.31
CA VAL A 66 -6.85 -4.11 2.64
C VAL A 66 -6.40 -5.57 2.65
N ILE A 67 -6.91 -6.37 1.70
CA ILE A 67 -6.60 -7.81 1.61
C ILE A 67 -5.10 -8.02 1.44
N SER A 68 -4.46 -7.22 0.58
CA SER A 68 -3.01 -7.27 0.33
C SER A 68 -2.20 -7.04 1.60
N GLY A 69 -2.52 -5.98 2.36
CA GLY A 69 -1.80 -5.68 3.60
C GLY A 69 -1.96 -6.78 4.66
N VAL A 70 -3.15 -7.37 4.78
CA VAL A 70 -3.36 -8.51 5.70
C VAL A 70 -2.58 -9.74 5.24
N ILE A 71 -2.62 -10.07 3.94
CA ILE A 71 -1.88 -11.22 3.39
C ILE A 71 -0.38 -11.07 3.65
N VAL A 72 0.20 -9.90 3.34
CA VAL A 72 1.63 -9.64 3.56
C VAL A 72 1.95 -9.81 5.05
N PHE A 73 1.21 -9.15 5.94
CA PHE A 73 1.44 -9.28 7.38
C PHE A 73 1.40 -10.72 7.89
N VAL A 74 0.37 -11.49 7.49
CA VAL A 74 0.22 -12.89 7.92
C VAL A 74 1.38 -13.73 7.41
N ILE A 75 1.72 -13.64 6.13
CA ILE A 75 2.82 -14.42 5.56
C ILE A 75 4.16 -14.06 6.22
N THR A 76 4.47 -12.77 6.37
CA THR A 76 5.69 -12.32 7.05
C THR A 76 5.75 -12.85 8.50
N THR A 77 4.62 -12.89 9.20
CA THR A 77 4.57 -13.39 10.60
C THR A 77 4.90 -14.89 10.68
N PHE A 78 4.49 -15.68 9.69
CA PHE A 78 4.72 -17.13 9.65
C PHE A 78 5.97 -17.55 8.88
N GLU A 79 6.71 -16.61 8.28
CA GLU A 79 7.85 -16.88 7.40
C GLU A 79 8.87 -17.83 8.06
N HIS A 80 9.23 -17.60 9.33
CA HIS A 80 10.16 -18.47 10.07
C HIS A 80 9.69 -19.93 10.21
N ALA A 81 8.38 -20.17 10.26
CA ALA A 81 7.80 -21.51 10.33
C ALA A 81 7.68 -22.17 8.94
N MET A 82 7.76 -21.37 7.87
CA MET A 82 7.61 -21.81 6.48
C MET A 82 8.94 -22.20 5.82
N ILE A 83 10.06 -21.63 6.29
CA ILE A 83 11.40 -21.87 5.74
C ILE A 83 11.73 -23.36 5.69
N GLY A 84 12.14 -23.83 4.51
CA GLY A 84 12.56 -25.21 4.28
C GLY A 84 11.43 -26.16 3.89
N ASN A 85 10.19 -25.67 3.77
CA ASN A 85 9.07 -26.41 3.21
C ASN A 85 8.70 -25.81 1.85
N GLY A 86 9.01 -26.53 0.77
CA GLY A 86 8.85 -26.02 -0.60
C GLY A 86 7.42 -25.60 -0.98
N ILE A 87 6.37 -26.17 -0.35
CA ILE A 87 4.98 -25.71 -0.59
C ILE A 87 4.73 -24.37 0.10
N LEU A 88 5.21 -24.23 1.34
CA LEU A 88 5.04 -23.01 2.12
C LEU A 88 5.89 -21.87 1.56
N ASP A 89 7.06 -22.15 0.98
CA ASP A 89 7.89 -21.17 0.28
C ASP A 89 7.17 -20.59 -0.96
N VAL A 90 6.49 -21.44 -1.73
CA VAL A 90 5.68 -20.97 -2.87
C VAL A 90 4.54 -20.08 -2.39
N ILE A 91 3.86 -20.46 -1.31
CA ILE A 91 2.81 -19.63 -0.71
C ILE A 91 3.38 -18.30 -0.22
N ALA A 92 4.57 -18.30 0.39
CA ALA A 92 5.22 -17.09 0.85
C ALA A 92 5.53 -16.12 -0.31
N SER A 93 5.89 -16.63 -1.49
CA SER A 93 6.17 -15.80 -2.66
C SER A 93 4.96 -15.00 -3.20
N ILE A 94 3.74 -15.47 -2.92
CA ILE A 94 2.49 -14.80 -3.34
C ILE A 94 2.37 -13.41 -2.69
N GLN A 95 3.01 -13.16 -1.55
CA GLN A 95 2.95 -11.86 -0.89
C GLN A 95 3.63 -10.75 -1.70
N TYR A 96 4.65 -11.05 -2.51
CA TYR A 96 5.48 -10.02 -3.16
C TYR A 96 4.72 -9.17 -4.18
N PRO A 97 3.89 -9.73 -5.10
CA PRO A 97 3.05 -8.92 -5.97
C PRO A 97 2.12 -7.98 -5.20
N PHE A 98 1.51 -8.47 -4.11
CA PHE A 98 0.61 -7.67 -3.27
C PHE A 98 1.36 -6.55 -2.55
N TYR A 99 2.53 -6.86 -2.00
CA TYR A 99 3.42 -5.89 -1.38
C TYR A 99 3.84 -4.79 -2.37
N LEU A 100 4.29 -5.18 -3.56
CA LEU A 100 4.71 -4.23 -4.59
C LEU A 100 3.57 -3.31 -5.03
N ILE A 101 2.38 -3.85 -5.30
CA ILE A 101 1.29 -3.05 -5.86
C ILE A 101 0.67 -2.13 -4.79
N PHE A 102 0.49 -2.60 -3.56
CA PHE A 102 -0.30 -1.88 -2.56
C PHE A 102 0.52 -1.26 -1.43
N ILE A 103 1.68 -1.83 -1.09
CA ILE A 103 2.46 -1.37 0.07
C ILE A 103 3.61 -0.46 -0.38
N THR A 104 4.33 -0.82 -1.45
CA THR A 104 5.46 -0.04 -1.96
C THR A 104 5.13 1.43 -2.26
N PRO A 105 4.02 1.79 -2.93
CA PRO A 105 3.69 3.21 -3.17
C PRO A 105 3.51 4.02 -1.87
N LEU A 106 3.18 3.34 -0.77
CA LEU A 106 2.98 3.95 0.54
C LEU A 106 4.20 3.82 1.46
N PHE A 107 5.28 3.17 1.03
CA PHE A 107 6.36 2.76 1.92
C PHE A 107 7.16 3.92 2.52
N GLY A 108 7.22 5.07 1.84
CA GLY A 108 7.94 6.24 2.37
C GLY A 108 7.36 6.82 3.67
N GLY A 109 6.12 6.48 4.01
CA GLY A 109 5.53 6.80 5.32
C GLY A 109 6.16 6.02 6.48
N ASN A 110 6.90 4.93 6.20
CA ASN A 110 7.56 4.12 7.21
C ASN A 110 8.70 4.87 7.92
N ILE A 111 9.18 6.00 7.37
CA ILE A 111 10.09 6.92 8.09
C ILE A 111 9.53 7.35 9.45
N LEU A 112 8.21 7.46 9.57
CA LEU A 112 7.55 7.94 10.79
C LEU A 112 7.40 6.87 11.87
N PHE A 113 7.42 5.60 11.48
CA PHE A 113 7.05 4.49 12.35
C PHE A 113 8.18 3.47 12.55
N ASP A 114 9.14 3.40 11.62
CA ASP A 114 10.26 2.47 11.59
C ASP A 114 9.85 1.02 11.86
N LEU A 115 8.81 0.57 11.14
CA LEU A 115 8.24 -0.76 11.29
C LEU A 115 8.84 -1.73 10.27
N SER A 116 8.85 -3.02 10.62
CA SER A 116 9.08 -4.07 9.64
C SER A 116 8.07 -3.98 8.49
N TYR A 117 8.45 -4.43 7.29
CA TYR A 117 7.57 -4.35 6.12
C TYR A 117 6.23 -5.09 6.35
N GLY A 118 6.25 -6.19 7.10
CA GLY A 118 5.05 -6.91 7.54
C GLY A 118 4.15 -6.03 8.41
N SER A 119 4.66 -5.47 9.51
CA SER A 119 3.87 -4.60 10.40
C SER A 119 3.40 -3.32 9.70
N TYR A 120 4.24 -2.75 8.83
CA TYR A 120 3.88 -1.58 8.03
C TYR A 120 2.75 -1.91 7.05
N SER A 121 2.75 -3.11 6.45
CA SER A 121 1.68 -3.55 5.55
C SER A 121 0.32 -3.65 6.26
N LEU A 122 0.31 -4.04 7.54
CA LEU A 122 -0.89 -4.04 8.37
C LEU A 122 -1.40 -2.61 8.61
N LEU A 123 -0.51 -1.65 8.90
CA LEU A 123 -0.88 -0.24 9.03
C LEU A 123 -1.48 0.30 7.72
N MET A 124 -0.89 -0.05 6.57
CA MET A 124 -1.43 0.36 5.26
C MET A 124 -2.77 -0.31 4.96
N SER A 125 -3.03 -1.52 5.45
CA SER A 125 -4.35 -2.14 5.35
C SER A 125 -5.42 -1.31 6.06
N LEU A 126 -5.12 -0.71 7.21
CA LEU A 126 -6.03 0.18 7.92
C LEU A 126 -6.28 1.47 7.12
N PHE A 127 -5.23 2.04 6.52
CA PHE A 127 -5.37 3.19 5.64
C PHE A 127 -6.30 2.89 4.46
N TYR A 128 -6.07 1.78 3.74
CA TYR A 128 -6.97 1.34 2.66
C TYR A 128 -8.38 1.05 3.16
N GLY A 129 -8.55 0.53 4.38
CA GLY A 129 -9.85 0.36 5.03
C GLY A 129 -10.58 1.69 5.23
N GLY A 130 -9.86 2.73 5.65
CA GLY A 130 -10.37 4.10 5.72
C GLY A 130 -10.80 4.63 4.34
N VAL A 131 -9.97 4.46 3.31
CA VAL A 131 -10.30 4.83 1.92
C VAL A 131 -11.55 4.08 1.45
N PHE A 132 -11.67 2.79 1.74
CA PHE A 132 -12.83 1.97 1.39
C PHE A 132 -14.10 2.48 2.08
N GLY A 133 -14.04 2.72 3.39
CA GLY A 133 -15.16 3.24 4.19
C GLY A 133 -15.65 4.60 3.68
N LEU A 134 -14.73 5.53 3.46
CA LEU A 134 -15.04 6.86 2.90
C LEU A 134 -15.65 6.76 1.50
N THR A 135 -15.10 5.89 0.64
CA THR A 135 -15.64 5.68 -0.71
C THR A 135 -17.06 5.09 -0.68
N ALA A 136 -17.32 4.16 0.26
CA ALA A 136 -18.64 3.57 0.44
C ALA A 136 -19.65 4.60 0.99
N TYR A 137 -19.22 5.49 1.88
CA TYR A 137 -20.02 6.58 2.41
C TYR A 137 -20.44 7.57 1.30
N PHE A 138 -19.48 8.10 0.53
CA PHE A 138 -19.78 9.07 -0.53
C PHE A 138 -20.53 8.51 -1.73
N ARG A 139 -20.59 7.18 -1.90
CA ARG A 139 -21.40 6.55 -2.96
C ARG A 139 -22.90 6.52 -2.64
N LYS A 140 -23.27 6.58 -1.36
CA LYS A 140 -24.67 6.53 -0.92
C LYS A 140 -25.39 7.88 -1.01
N ASN A 141 -24.64 8.98 -1.13
CA ASN A 141 -25.16 10.32 -1.40
C ASN A 141 -25.09 10.62 -2.91
#